data_AF-A0A1F3WLN7-F1
#
_entry.id   AF-A0A1F3WLN7-F1
#
_cell.length_a   1.000
_cell.length_b   1.000
_cell.length_c   1.000
_cell.angle_alpha   90.00
_cell.angle_beta   90.00
_cell.angle_gamma   90.00
#
_symmetry.space_group_name_H-M   'P 1'
#
loop_
_entity.id
_entity.type
_entity.pdbx_description
1 polymer ?
#
loop_
_entity_poly.entity_id
_entity_poly.type
_entity_poly.pdbx_seq_one_letter_code
_entity_poly.pdbx_strand_id
1 'polypeptide(L)'
;MEKNTEKPIKKVLIVCSKGSLVDVYPSLVMANGALMEGIEAELFFTFFGLDAITKKTMHKVCMTPVGNPAMRLPGTTFPFPNIIGIIPGVSLLATWMMKRTIEKLDIPTNIEFIDMIRAGGGKVWGCKMAMDMFGL
;
A
#
# COMPACT_ATOMS: atom_id res chain seq x y z
N MET A 1 8.68 -13.99 38.68
CA MET A 1 8.99 -13.59 37.28
C MET A 1 8.30 -14.58 36.38
N GLU A 2 7.12 -14.23 35.86
CA GLU A 2 6.44 -15.05 34.86
C GLU A 2 7.38 -15.19 33.65
N LYS A 3 7.70 -16.44 33.29
CA LYS A 3 8.39 -16.74 32.04
C LYS A 3 7.44 -16.32 30.93
N ASN A 4 7.77 -15.25 30.22
CA ASN A 4 7.01 -14.83 29.05
C ASN A 4 7.03 -15.98 28.03
N THR A 5 5.91 -16.69 27.91
CA THR A 5 5.70 -17.85 27.02
C THR A 5 5.23 -17.41 25.63
N GLU A 6 5.58 -16.19 25.21
CA GLU A 6 5.29 -15.71 23.87
C GLU A 6 6.18 -16.42 22.86
N LYS A 7 5.53 -17.24 22.02
CA LYS A 7 6.19 -17.82 20.85
C LYS A 7 6.40 -16.70 19.83
N PRO A 8 7.63 -16.46 19.34
CA PRO A 8 7.89 -15.42 18.36
C PRO A 8 7.12 -15.69 17.07
N ILE A 9 6.63 -14.62 16.43
CA ILE A 9 5.96 -14.70 15.12
C ILE A 9 7.00 -15.18 14.10
N LYS A 10 6.70 -16.29 13.42
CA LYS A 10 7.61 -16.89 12.43
C LYS A 10 7.28 -16.50 10.99
N LYS A 11 6.01 -16.20 10.74
CA LYS A 11 5.49 -15.93 9.40
C LYS A 11 4.28 -14.99 9.45
N VAL A 12 4.19 -14.10 8.47
CA VAL A 12 3.05 -13.21 8.23
C VAL A 12 2.54 -13.36 6.81
N LEU A 13 1.21 -13.31 6.66
CA LEU A 13 0.52 -13.15 5.39
C LEU A 13 -0.24 -11.83 5.42
N ILE A 14 0.07 -10.95 4.49
CA ILE A 14 -0.52 -9.63 4.39
C ILE A 14 -1.41 -9.57 3.15
N VAL A 15 -2.68 -9.23 3.34
CA VAL A 15 -3.65 -9.12 2.26
C VAL A 15 -3.81 -7.66 1.86
N CYS A 16 -3.54 -7.36 0.59
CA CYS A 16 -3.75 -6.05 -0.01
C CYS A 16 -4.97 -6.10 -0.94
N SER A 17 -6.10 -5.55 -0.48
CA SER A 17 -7.38 -5.57 -1.21
C SER A 17 -7.74 -4.23 -1.86
N LYS A 18 -7.04 -3.15 -1.51
CA LYS A 18 -7.31 -1.77 -1.95
C LYS A 18 -6.18 -1.23 -2.82
N GLY A 19 -6.54 -0.46 -3.83
CA GLY A 19 -5.60 0.07 -4.84
C GLY A 19 -5.16 1.51 -4.63
N SER A 20 -5.46 2.14 -3.49
CA SER A 20 -5.02 3.50 -3.20
C SER A 20 -3.61 3.51 -2.61
N LEU A 21 -2.79 4.52 -2.89
CA LEU A 21 -1.41 4.62 -2.37
C LEU A 21 -1.36 4.46 -0.85
N VAL A 22 -2.29 5.09 -0.11
CA VAL A 22 -2.34 5.03 1.36
C VAL A 22 -2.70 3.65 1.90
N ASP A 23 -3.27 2.76 1.09
CA ASP A 23 -3.64 1.40 1.49
C ASP A 23 -2.61 0.37 0.99
N VAL A 24 -1.96 0.61 -0.15
CA VAL A 24 -0.91 -0.25 -0.71
C VAL A 24 0.38 -0.17 0.11
N TYR A 25 0.81 1.04 0.49
CA TYR A 25 2.07 1.25 1.20
C TYR A 25 2.13 0.54 2.56
N PRO A 26 1.09 0.56 3.42
CA PRO A 26 1.10 -0.22 4.65
C PRO A 26 1.37 -1.71 4.43
N SER A 27 0.80 -2.32 3.39
CA SER A 27 1.07 -3.73 3.08
C SER A 27 2.53 -3.99 2.74
N LEU A 28 3.12 -3.11 1.92
CA LEU A 28 4.51 -3.22 1.48
C LEU A 28 5.50 -2.96 2.62
N VAL A 29 5.27 -1.89 3.41
CA VAL A 29 6.10 -1.53 4.56
C VAL A 29 6.08 -2.63 5.61
N MET A 30 4.91 -3.20 5.91
CA MET A 30 4.79 -4.29 6.88
C MET A 30 5.49 -5.57 6.40
N ALA A 31 5.34 -5.92 5.12
CA ALA A 31 5.99 -7.10 4.55
C ALA A 31 7.52 -6.95 4.56
N ASN A 32 8.03 -5.78 4.13
CA ASN A 32 9.45 -5.51 4.14
C ASN A 32 10.02 -5.47 5.57
N GLY A 33 9.33 -4.82 6.51
CA GLY A 33 9.73 -4.79 7.92
C GLY A 33 9.75 -6.19 8.55
N ALA A 34 8.77 -7.04 8.25
CA ALA A 34 8.77 -8.43 8.71
C ALA A 34 10.00 -9.20 8.21
N LEU A 35 10.36 -9.07 6.93
CA LEU A 35 11.56 -9.70 6.37
C LEU A 35 12.85 -9.18 7.04
N MET A 36 12.92 -7.88 7.34
CA MET A 36 14.07 -7.28 8.04
C MET A 36 14.24 -7.83 9.46
N GLU A 37 13.14 -8.19 10.13
CA GLU A 37 13.12 -8.85 11.44
C GLU A 37 13.33 -10.38 11.36
N GLY A 38 13.61 -10.93 10.17
CA GLY A 38 13.79 -12.37 9.97
C GLY A 38 12.50 -13.18 10.01
N ILE A 39 11.33 -12.53 9.88
CA ILE A 39 10.01 -13.16 9.82
C ILE A 39 9.68 -13.45 8.35
N GLU A 40 9.26 -14.67 8.03
CA GLU A 40 8.79 -14.99 6.67
C GLU A 40 7.59 -14.12 6.30
N ALA A 41 7.62 -13.45 5.15
CA ALA A 41 6.52 -12.59 4.70
C ALA A 41 5.94 -13.05 3.36
N GLU A 42 4.62 -13.12 3.29
CA GLU A 42 3.88 -13.31 2.05
C GLU A 42 2.88 -12.16 1.85
N LEU A 43 2.79 -11.66 0.61
CA LEU A 43 1.83 -10.66 0.18
C LEU A 43 0.81 -11.28 -0.75
N PHE A 44 -0.47 -11.07 -0.49
CA PHE A 44 -1.58 -11.51 -1.33
C PHE A 44 -2.38 -10.31 -1.81
N PHE A 45 -2.28 -10.02 -3.11
CA PHE A 45 -3.02 -8.94 -3.77
C PHE A 45 -4.33 -9.47 -4.34
N THR A 46 -5.44 -8.79 -4.02
CA THR A 46 -6.79 -9.14 -4.48
C THR A 46 -7.60 -7.88 -4.76
N PHE A 47 -8.73 -8.03 -5.47
CA PHE A 47 -9.59 -6.92 -5.88
C PHE A 47 -8.78 -5.72 -6.42
N PHE A 48 -9.06 -4.51 -5.95
CA PHE A 48 -8.38 -3.29 -6.38
C PHE A 48 -6.90 -3.25 -6.01
N GLY A 49 -6.45 -4.07 -5.05
CA GLY A 49 -5.03 -4.22 -4.74
C GLY A 49 -4.22 -4.77 -5.91
N LEU A 50 -4.83 -5.52 -6.84
CA LEU A 50 -4.15 -6.02 -8.03
C LEU A 50 -3.56 -4.90 -8.90
N ASP A 51 -4.12 -3.69 -8.84
CA ASP A 51 -3.59 -2.55 -9.59
C ASP A 51 -2.15 -2.21 -9.21
N ALA A 52 -1.75 -2.50 -7.96
CA ALA A 52 -0.40 -2.25 -7.45
C ALA A 52 0.67 -3.18 -8.05
N ILE A 53 0.28 -4.35 -8.57
CA ILE A 53 1.18 -5.36 -9.13
C ILE A 53 0.98 -5.62 -10.62
N THR A 54 -0.10 -5.09 -11.21
CA THR A 54 -0.43 -5.28 -12.62
C THR A 54 0.39 -4.33 -13.49
N LYS A 55 1.14 -4.86 -14.47
CA LYS A 55 2.06 -4.08 -15.33
C LYS A 55 1.45 -2.82 -15.96
N LYS A 56 0.16 -2.88 -16.33
CA LYS A 56 -0.57 -1.78 -16.97
C LYS A 56 -0.90 -0.63 -16.01
N THR A 57 -0.99 -0.89 -14.71
CA THR A 57 -1.54 0.01 -13.69
C THR A 57 -0.59 0.28 -12.53
N MET A 58 0.46 -0.53 -12.32
CA MET A 58 1.35 -0.45 -11.15
C MET A 58 2.09 0.90 -11.03
N HIS A 59 2.26 1.64 -12.12
CA HIS A 59 2.82 3.00 -12.11
C HIS A 59 1.77 4.12 -11.91
N LYS A 60 0.49 3.76 -11.97
CA LYS A 60 -0.68 4.66 -11.96
C LYS A 60 -1.48 4.61 -10.67
N VAL A 61 -0.97 3.93 -9.65
CA VAL A 61 -1.57 3.93 -8.30
C VAL A 61 -1.65 5.37 -7.80
N CYS A 62 -2.86 5.80 -7.47
CA CYS A 62 -3.21 7.16 -7.06
C CYS A 62 -3.84 7.14 -5.67
N MET A 63 -3.96 8.31 -5.05
CA MET A 63 -4.80 8.49 -3.87
C MET A 63 -6.03 9.32 -4.22
N THR A 64 -7.13 9.07 -3.52
CA THR A 64 -8.31 9.93 -3.56
C THR A 64 -8.52 10.61 -2.20
N PRO A 65 -8.78 11.93 -2.18
CA PRO A 65 -9.20 12.61 -0.97
C PRO A 65 -10.69 12.36 -0.66
N VAL A 66 -11.50 12.00 -1.65
CA VAL A 66 -12.92 11.69 -1.45
C VAL A 66 -13.06 10.35 -0.72
N GLY A 67 -13.87 10.33 0.33
CA GLY A 67 -14.14 9.11 1.09
C GLY A 67 -13.02 8.72 2.06
N ASN A 68 -12.00 9.57 2.23
CA ASN A 68 -10.97 9.40 3.25
C ASN A 68 -11.21 10.35 4.43
N PRO A 69 -11.89 9.90 5.52
CA PRO A 69 -12.17 10.74 6.67
C PRO A 69 -10.92 11.12 7.47
N ALA A 70 -9.80 10.43 7.27
CA ALA A 70 -8.52 10.74 7.90
C ALA A 70 -7.76 11.86 7.18
N MET A 71 -8.17 12.24 5.96
CA MET A 71 -7.53 13.30 5.19
C MET A 71 -7.75 14.66 5.87
N ARG A 72 -6.65 15.39 6.11
CA ARG A 72 -6.65 16.76 6.64
C ARG A 72 -6.07 17.72 5.62
N LEU A 73 -6.42 19.01 5.74
CA LEU A 73 -5.76 20.05 4.97
C LEU A 73 -4.28 20.18 5.40
N PRO A 74 -3.33 20.33 4.46
CA PRO A 74 -1.91 20.39 4.77
C PRO A 74 -1.58 21.45 5.83
N GLY A 75 -0.85 21.05 6.88
CA GLY A 75 -0.45 21.95 7.96
C GLY A 75 -1.57 22.35 8.93
N THR A 76 -2.74 21.70 8.87
CA THR A 76 -3.87 21.99 9.74
C THR A 76 -4.48 20.72 10.33
N THR A 77 -5.24 20.87 11.42
CA THR A 77 -6.07 19.79 11.98
C THR A 77 -7.44 19.73 11.31
N PHE A 78 -7.77 20.60 10.35
CA PHE A 78 -9.11 20.65 9.77
C PHE A 78 -9.32 19.51 8.75
N PRO A 79 -10.46 18.79 8.78
CA PRO A 79 -10.74 17.71 7.83
C PRO A 79 -10.84 18.24 6.40
N PHE A 80 -10.34 17.46 5.44
CA PHE A 80 -10.47 17.79 4.03
C PHE A 80 -11.95 17.74 3.64
N PRO A 81 -12.56 18.84 3.16
CA PRO A 81 -13.97 18.84 2.80
C PRO A 81 -14.24 17.92 1.60
N ASN A 82 -15.08 16.89 1.78
CA ASN A 82 -15.42 15.94 0.72
C ASN A 82 -15.97 16.62 -0.55
N ILE A 83 -16.69 17.73 -0.40
CA ILE A 83 -17.25 18.48 -1.53
C ILE A 83 -16.18 19.02 -2.48
N ILE A 84 -15.02 19.38 -1.94
CA ILE A 84 -13.87 19.84 -2.73
C ILE A 84 -13.21 18.66 -3.44
N GLY A 85 -13.25 17.46 -2.85
CA GLY A 85 -12.67 16.26 -3.45
C GLY A 85 -13.36 15.81 -4.75
N ILE A 86 -14.61 16.23 -4.97
CA ILE A 86 -15.37 15.91 -6.19
C ILE A 86 -14.90 16.76 -7.38
N ILE A 87 -14.21 17.88 -7.13
CA ILE A 87 -13.71 18.77 -8.19
C ILE A 87 -12.67 18.02 -9.04
N PRO A 88 -12.83 17.97 -10.38
CA PRO A 88 -11.87 17.34 -11.26
C PRO A 88 -10.45 17.89 -11.04
N GLY A 89 -9.48 16.98 -10.91
CA GLY A 89 -8.06 17.33 -10.72
C GLY A 89 -7.59 17.39 -9.27
N VAL A 90 -8.47 17.48 -8.28
CA VAL A 90 -8.08 17.49 -6.85
C VAL A 90 -7.40 16.18 -6.43
N SER A 91 -7.90 15.04 -6.92
CA SER A 91 -7.27 13.72 -6.69
C SER A 91 -5.88 13.60 -7.32
N LEU A 92 -5.67 14.22 -8.49
CA LEU A 92 -4.36 14.26 -9.14
C LEU A 92 -3.39 15.13 -8.35
N LEU A 93 -3.84 16.29 -7.87
CA LEU A 93 -3.03 17.17 -7.03
C LEU A 93 -2.64 16.47 -5.72
N ALA A 94 -3.60 15.84 -5.03
CA ALA A 94 -3.33 15.08 -3.82
C ALA A 94 -2.30 13.97 -4.07
N THR A 95 -2.49 13.19 -5.14
CA THR A 95 -1.55 12.14 -5.56
C THR A 95 -0.17 12.70 -5.84
N TRP A 96 -0.07 13.82 -6.55
CA TRP A 96 1.20 14.46 -6.87
C TRP A 96 1.92 14.94 -5.60
N MET A 97 1.19 15.56 -4.67
CA MET A 97 1.75 15.99 -3.37
C MET A 97 2.27 14.80 -2.56
N MET A 98 1.53 13.70 -2.51
CA MET A 98 1.95 12.49 -1.81
C MET A 98 3.18 11.85 -2.48
N LYS A 99 3.19 11.69 -3.81
CA LYS A 99 4.35 11.16 -4.55
C LYS A 99 5.60 12.00 -4.35
N ARG A 100 5.47 13.33 -4.36
CA ARG A 100 6.58 14.25 -4.06
C ARG A 100 7.09 14.12 -2.63
N THR A 101 6.21 13.80 -1.68
CA THR A 101 6.59 13.56 -0.28
C THR A 101 7.31 12.24 -0.12
N ILE A 102 6.83 11.18 -0.79
CA ILE A 102 7.49 9.86 -0.87
C ILE A 102 8.91 10.02 -1.42
N GLU A 103 9.05 10.72 -2.55
CA GLU A 103 10.35 11.00 -3.17
C GLU A 103 11.26 11.83 -2.26
N LYS A 104 10.73 12.89 -1.61
CA LYS A 104 11.51 13.71 -0.68
C LYS A 104 12.01 12.92 0.54
N LEU A 105 11.24 11.93 0.99
CA LEU A 105 11.59 11.07 2.12
C LEU A 105 12.41 9.84 1.69
N ASP A 106 12.77 9.74 0.41
CA ASP A 106 13.49 8.59 -0.16
C ASP A 106 12.79 7.25 0.14
N ILE A 107 11.45 7.27 0.15
CA ILE A 107 10.65 6.07 0.36
C ILE A 107 10.54 5.33 -0.98
N PRO A 108 10.84 4.02 -1.02
CA PRO A 108 10.71 3.24 -2.24
C PRO A 108 9.29 3.31 -2.82
N THR A 109 9.21 3.32 -4.15
CA THR A 109 7.97 3.13 -4.88
C THR A 109 7.39 1.74 -4.61
N ASN A 110 6.12 1.53 -4.95
CA ASN A 110 5.50 0.21 -4.80
C ASN A 110 6.25 -0.89 -5.55
N ILE A 111 6.86 -0.56 -6.68
CA ILE A 111 7.61 -1.49 -7.53
C ILE A 111 8.92 -1.87 -6.87
N GLU A 112 9.66 -0.86 -6.41
CA GLU A 112 10.92 -1.07 -5.69
C GLU A 112 10.68 -1.87 -4.41
N PHE A 113 9.60 -1.58 -3.66
CA PHE A 113 9.22 -2.40 -2.51
C PHE A 113 8.95 -3.85 -2.89
N ILE A 114 8.22 -4.12 -3.97
CA ILE A 114 7.96 -5.50 -4.43
C ILE A 114 9.27 -6.22 -4.77
N ASP A 115 10.19 -5.53 -5.42
CA ASP A 115 11.49 -6.09 -5.79
C ASP A 115 12.37 -6.33 -4.55
N MET A 116 12.40 -5.39 -3.59
CA MET A 116 13.07 -5.56 -2.29
C MET A 116 12.51 -6.75 -1.52
N ILE A 117 11.18 -6.89 -1.46
CA ILE A 117 10.52 -7.99 -0.76
C ILE A 117 10.87 -9.34 -1.40
N ARG A 118 10.87 -9.42 -2.74
CA ARG A 118 11.29 -10.63 -3.46
C ARG A 118 12.77 -10.95 -3.23
N ALA A 119 13.64 -9.95 -3.24
CA ALA A 119 15.05 -10.11 -2.96
C ALA A 119 15.30 -10.59 -1.52
N GLY A 120 14.48 -10.14 -0.57
CA GLY A 120 14.49 -10.59 0.83
C GLY A 120 13.86 -11.97 1.07
N GLY A 121 13.44 -12.70 0.01
CA GLY A 121 12.84 -14.02 0.12
C GLY A 121 11.33 -14.03 0.39
N GLY A 122 10.69 -12.86 0.42
CA GLY A 122 9.24 -12.73 0.52
C GLY A 122 8.52 -13.19 -0.75
N LYS A 123 7.29 -13.67 -0.59
CA LYS A 123 6.46 -14.13 -1.72
C LYS A 123 5.38 -13.13 -2.04
N VAL A 124 5.10 -12.96 -3.33
CA VAL A 124 4.05 -12.05 -3.82
C VAL A 124 3.08 -12.83 -4.68
N TRP A 125 1.80 -12.79 -4.30
CA TRP A 125 0.72 -13.54 -4.90
C TRP A 125 -0.35 -12.60 -5.47
N GLY A 126 -0.96 -13.01 -6.58
CA GLY A 126 -2.16 -12.38 -7.15
C GLY A 126 -3.35 -13.32 -7.08
N CYS A 127 -4.50 -12.83 -6.66
CA CYS A 127 -5.75 -13.59 -6.60
C CYS A 127 -6.26 -13.91 -8.02
N LYS A 128 -6.21 -15.18 -8.42
CA LYS A 128 -6.67 -15.65 -9.74
C LYS A 128 -8.13 -15.28 -10.01
N MET A 129 -9.02 -15.50 -9.04
CA MET A 129 -10.44 -15.13 -9.17
C MET A 129 -10.62 -13.64 -9.46
N ALA A 130 -9.93 -12.75 -8.74
CA ALA A 130 -10.03 -11.31 -8.98
C ALA A 130 -9.40 -10.89 -10.33
N MET A 131 -8.34 -11.56 -10.77
CA MET A 131 -7.79 -11.37 -12.13
C MET A 131 -8.83 -11.74 -13.20
N ASP A 132 -9.50 -12.89 -13.04
CA ASP A 132 -10.54 -13.33 -13.98
C ASP A 132 -11.74 -12.37 -13.99
N MET A 133 -12.14 -11.83 -12.83
CA MET A 133 -13.22 -10.84 -12.72
C MET A 133 -12.91 -9.53 -13.45
N PHE A 134 -11.65 -9.09 -13.45
CA PHE A 134 -11.22 -7.84 -14.11
C PHE A 134 -10.65 -8.05 -15.52
N GLY A 135 -10.59 -9.29 -16.01
CA GLY A 135 -10.05 -9.61 -17.32
C GLY A 135 -8.55 -9.32 -17.46
N LEU A 136 -7.77 -9.62 -16.41
CA LEU A 136 -6.33 -9.39 -16.33
C LEU A 136 -5.49 -10.58 -16.83
#